data_AF-A0A5M4D987-F1
#
_entry.id   AF-A0A5M4D987-F1
#
_cell.length_a   1.000
_cell.length_b   1.000
_cell.length_c   1.000
_cell.angle_alpha   90.00
_cell.angle_beta   90.00
_cell.angle_gamma   90.00
#
_symmetry.space_group_name_H-M   'P 1'
#
loop_
_entity.id
_entity.type
_entity.pdbx_description
1 polymer ?
#
loop_
_entity_poly.entity_id
_entity_poly.type
_entity_poly.pdbx_seq_one_letter_code
_entity_poly.pdbx_strand_id
1 'polypeptide(L)' 'MTAILGISGYYPDSAVALIVEGRIVAAAQEGRFTRLRHGHRLPTRALKYCLRRA' A
#
# COMPACT_ATOMS: atom_id res chain seq x y z
N MET A 1 12.33 -16.05 -7.07
CA MET A 1 12.17 -14.65 -6.65
C MET A 1 10.87 -14.55 -5.87
N THR A 2 10.93 -14.16 -4.61
CA THR A 2 9.78 -14.10 -3.69
C THR A 2 9.40 -12.64 -3.48
N ALA A 3 8.15 -12.32 -3.82
CA ALA A 3 7.56 -11.01 -3.59
C ALA A 3 6.31 -11.15 -2.72
N ILE A 4 6.16 -10.26 -1.74
CA ILE A 4 5.03 -10.21 -0.82
C ILE A 4 4.40 -8.82 -0.94
N LEU A 5 3.10 -8.79 -1.20
CA LEU A 5 2.31 -7.57 -1.25
C LEU A 5 1.37 -7.53 -0.05
N GLY A 6 1.77 -6.78 0.98
CA GLY A 6 0.96 -6.56 2.18
C GLY A 6 -0.09 -5.50 1.91
N ILE A 7 -1.36 -5.82 2.18
CA ILE A 7 -2.49 -4.90 2.03
C ILE A 7 -3.17 -4.73 3.38
N SER A 8 -3.29 -3.47 3.79
CA SER A 8 -4.05 -3.02 4.97
C SER A 8 -5.22 -2.17 4.48
N GLY A 9 -6.46 -2.60 4.72
CA GLY A 9 -7.64 -1.93 4.17
C GLY A 9 -8.92 -2.24 4.92
N TYR A 10 -9.95 -1.42 4.68
CA TYR A 10 -11.27 -1.48 5.34
C TYR A 10 -11.32 -1.04 6.81
N TYR A 11 -10.23 -0.48 7.33
CA TYR A 11 -10.14 0.18 8.63
C TYR A 11 -9.40 1.51 8.46
N PRO A 12 -9.35 2.37 9.50
CA PRO A 12 -8.63 3.64 9.42
C PRO A 12 -7.18 3.43 8.97
N ASP A 13 -6.67 4.37 8.16
CA ASP A 13 -5.29 4.37 7.66
C ASP A 13 -4.89 3.19 6.76
N SER A 14 -5.74 2.86 5.80
CA SER A 14 -5.44 1.89 4.73
C SER A 14 -4.11 2.17 4.00
N ALA A 15 -3.33 1.12 3.72
CA ALA A 15 -1.97 1.19 3.21
C ALA A 15 -1.54 -0.08 2.46
N VAL A 16 -0.46 0.02 1.68
CA VAL A 16 0.17 -1.12 0.98
C VAL A 16 1.68 -1.10 1.20
N ALA A 17 2.29 -2.27 1.32
CA ALA A 17 3.73 -2.47 1.29
C ALA A 17 4.12 -3.61 0.33
N LEU A 18 5.18 -3.41 -0.44
CA LEU A 18 5.80 -4.41 -1.30
C LEU A 18 7.16 -4.80 -0.73
N ILE A 19 7.35 -6.10 -0.51
CA ILE A 19 8.60 -6.69 -0.04
C ILE A 19 9.09 -7.65 -1.13
N VAL A 20 10.36 -7.54 -1.51
CA VAL A 20 11.03 -8.43 -2.47
C VAL A 20 12.30 -8.95 -1.82
N GLU A 21 12.46 -10.27 -1.75
CA GLU A 21 13.62 -10.93 -1.11
C GLU A 21 13.90 -10.39 0.31
N GLY A 22 12.84 -10.20 1.09
CA GLY A 22 12.94 -9.69 2.46
C GLY A 22 13.21 -8.18 2.59
N ARG A 23 13.30 -7.42 1.48
CA ARG A 23 13.54 -5.98 1.50
C ARG A 23 12.27 -5.21 1.14
N ILE A 24 11.97 -4.14 1.89
CA ILE A 24 10.88 -3.23 1.56
C ILE A 24 11.27 -2.42 0.33
N VAL A 25 10.57 -2.64 -0.78
CA VAL A 25 10.78 -1.92 -2.05
C VAL A 25 9.94 -0.65 -2.09
N ALA A 26 8.69 -0.74 -1.63
CA ALA A 26 7.78 0.39 -1.57
C ALA A 26 6.77 0.22 -0.44
N ALA A 27 6.37 1.32 0.19
CA ALA A 27 5.25 1.37 1.11
C ALA A 27 4.56 2.72 0.99
N ALA A 28 3.22 2.72 1.03
CA ALA A 28 2.44 3.95 0.97
C ALA A 28 1.09 3.81 1.67
N GLN A 29 0.63 4.90 2.28
CA GLN A 29 -0.73 5.02 2.82
C GLN A 29 -1.67 5.62 1.77
N GLU A 30 -2.88 5.08 1.66
CA GLU A 30 -3.91 5.54 0.72
C GLU A 30 -4.28 7.02 0.97
N GLY A 31 -4.35 7.42 2.25
CA GLY A 31 -4.65 8.79 2.67
C GLY A 31 -3.70 9.85 2.08
N ARG A 32 -2.46 9.49 1.76
CA ARG A 32 -1.50 10.41 1.11
C ARG A 32 -1.88 10.76 -0.33
N PHE A 33 -2.63 9.88 -1.00
CA PHE A 33 -3.10 10.11 -2.37
C PHE A 33 -4.51 10.67 -2.43
N THR A 34 -5.40 10.22 -1.54
CA THR A 34 -6.81 10.63 -1.54
C THR A 34 -7.06 11.93 -0.81
N ARG A 35 -6.17 12.30 0.13
CA ARG A 35 -6.37 13.35 1.13
C ARG A 35 -7.63 13.13 1.99
N LEU A 36 -8.16 11.92 2.02
CA LEU A 36 -9.26 11.52 2.88
C LEU A 36 -8.71 10.92 4.17
N ARG A 37 -9.07 11.52 5.31
CA ARG A 37 -8.79 10.95 6.63
C ARG A 37 -9.75 9.79 6.92
N HIS A 38 -9.25 8.76 7.59
CA HIS A 38 -10.02 7.58 8.02
C HIS A 38 -10.79 6.88 6.88
N GLY A 39 -10.16 6.75 5.70
CA GLY A 39 -10.77 6.04 4.59
C GLY A 39 -10.83 4.53 4.81
N HIS A 40 -12.00 4.00 5.17
CA HIS A 40 -12.29 2.56 5.29
C HIS A 40 -12.47 1.90 3.92
N ARG A 41 -11.49 2.03 3.03
CA ARG A 41 -11.55 1.50 1.66
C ARG A 41 -10.33 0.64 1.38
N LEU A 42 -10.41 -0.11 0.29
CA LEU A 42 -9.23 -0.77 -0.27
C LEU A 42 -8.23 0.30 -0.75
N PRO A 43 -6.93 0.21 -0.40
CA PRO A 43 -5.91 1.20 -0.72
C PRO A 43 -5.44 1.11 -2.19
N THR A 44 -6.35 1.39 -3.12
CA THR A 44 -6.11 1.20 -4.57
C THR A 44 -5.02 2.11 -5.14
N ARG A 45 -4.86 3.35 -4.65
CA ARG A 45 -3.81 4.26 -5.14
C ARG A 45 -2.45 3.87 -4.57
N ALA A 46 -2.37 3.49 -3.29
CA ALA A 46 -1.16 2.96 -2.69
C ALA A 46 -0.72 1.64 -3.34
N LEU A 47 -1.67 0.77 -3.67
CA LEU A 47 -1.43 -0.47 -4.43
C LEU A 47 -0.77 -0.18 -5.78
N LYS A 48 -1.39 0.70 -6.59
CA LYS A 48 -0.85 1.13 -7.89
C LYS A 48 0.50 1.82 -7.78
N TYR A 49 0.76 2.52 -6.68
CA TYR A 49 2.05 3.13 -6.42
C TYR A 49 3.13 2.08 -6.14
N CYS A 50 2.87 1.13 -5.24
CA CYS A 50 3.84 0.10 -4.87
C CYS A 50 4.17 -0.80 -6.06
N LEU A 51 3.17 -1.20 -6.86
CA LEU A 51 3.39 -2.02 -8.06
C LEU A 51 4.20 -1.29 -9.16
N ARG A 52 4.11 0.04 -9.24
CA ARG A 52 4.94 0.84 -10.18
C ARG A 52 6.39 1.01 -9.71
N ARG A 53 6.68 0.70 -8.45
CA ARG A 53 8.03 0.78 -7.87
C ARG A 53 8.70 -0.58 -7.73
N ALA A 54 8.00 -1.65 -8.13
CA ALA A 54 8.52 -3.02 -8.18
C ALA A 54 9.64 -3.17 -9.21
#